data_AF-A0A960EE13-F1
#
_entry.id   AF-A0A960EE13-F1
#
_cell.length_a   1.000
_cell.length_b   1.000
_cell.length_c   1.000
_cell.angle_alpha   90.00
_cell.angle_beta   90.00
_cell.angle_gamma   90.00
#
_symmetry.space_group_name_H-M   'P 1'
#
loop_
_entity.id
_entity.type
_entity.pdbx_description
1 polymer ?
#
loop_
_entity_poly.entity_id
_entity_poly.type
_entity_poly.pdbx_seq_one_letter_code
_entity_poly.pdbx_strand_id
1 'polypeptide(L)'
;LLAPDGIRWMFQNIVPNFAGFVPLGTVLVALLGVGVAERSGLLTAVIRGLILAAPPQLVTLVVVFAGVVSNTASEMGYVVIIPLAMAVFYALGRHPLAGMAAAFAGVSGGYSANILIGTVDPLLAGITQEAAQLIDPTYEVSPIANYYFMAASTFLVTAVGWFITAKIVEPRLGTYNASMGEDDLEPATSMDKLTPLEKK
;
A
#
# COMPACT_ATOMS: atom_id res chain seq x y z
N LEU A 1 31.73 9.51 -24.79
CA LEU A 1 31.35 8.54 -23.73
C LEU A 1 32.42 7.45 -23.53
N LEU A 2 32.86 6.73 -24.58
CA LEU A 2 33.96 5.74 -24.48
C LEU A 2 35.38 6.31 -24.71
N ALA A 3 35.55 7.63 -24.63
CA ALA A 3 36.87 8.25 -24.70
C ALA A 3 37.63 8.02 -23.39
N PRO A 4 38.98 8.02 -23.39
CA PRO A 4 39.79 7.81 -22.19
C PRO A 4 39.38 8.70 -21.01
N ASP A 5 39.02 9.95 -21.27
CA ASP A 5 38.56 10.90 -20.24
C ASP A 5 37.16 10.58 -19.70
N GLY A 6 36.27 10.04 -20.54
CA GLY A 6 34.95 9.57 -20.11
C GLY A 6 35.04 8.34 -19.21
N ILE A 7 35.92 7.40 -19.54
CA ILE A 7 36.20 6.21 -18.70
C ILE A 7 36.81 6.65 -17.37
N ARG A 8 37.82 7.55 -17.40
CA ARG A 8 38.42 8.10 -16.18
C ARG A 8 37.37 8.79 -15.30
N TRP A 9 36.49 9.60 -15.89
CA TRP A 9 35.41 10.27 -15.17
C TRP A 9 34.43 9.28 -14.56
N MET A 10 34.02 8.23 -15.28
CA MET A 10 33.12 7.19 -14.76
C MET A 10 33.71 6.51 -13.51
N PHE A 11 34.96 6.05 -13.58
CA PHE A 11 35.59 5.37 -12.45
C PHE A 11 35.86 6.31 -11.26
N GLN A 12 36.12 7.59 -11.50
CA GLN A 12 36.33 8.58 -10.44
C GLN A 12 35.02 9.00 -9.74
N ASN A 13 33.89 9.05 -10.49
CA ASN A 13 32.64 9.62 -9.99
C ASN A 13 31.56 8.57 -9.65
N ILE A 14 31.80 7.27 -9.84
CA ILE A 14 30.84 6.21 -9.46
C ILE A 14 30.41 6.32 -7.98
N VAL A 15 31.36 6.38 -7.04
CA VAL A 15 31.03 6.43 -5.60
C VAL A 15 30.49 7.80 -5.18
N PRO A 16 31.10 8.94 -5.58
CA PRO A 16 30.55 10.26 -5.27
C PRO A 16 29.13 10.48 -5.82
N ASN A 17 28.85 10.07 -7.06
CA ASN A 17 27.51 10.21 -7.64
C ASN A 17 26.50 9.31 -6.94
N PHE A 18 26.87 8.09 -6.58
CA PHE A 18 25.99 7.20 -5.82
C PHE A 18 25.76 7.75 -4.41
N ALA A 19 26.80 8.07 -3.65
CA ALA A 19 26.66 8.56 -2.28
C ALA A 19 25.99 9.94 -2.19
N GLY A 20 26.15 10.79 -3.20
CA GLY A 20 25.52 12.10 -3.32
C GLY A 20 24.08 12.06 -3.82
N PHE A 21 23.59 10.90 -4.27
CA PHE A 21 22.22 10.76 -4.77
C PHE A 21 21.22 10.96 -3.64
N VAL A 22 20.52 12.09 -3.66
CA VAL A 22 19.61 12.55 -2.60
C VAL A 22 18.56 11.50 -2.18
N PRO A 23 17.97 10.69 -3.10
CA PRO A 23 17.04 9.64 -2.73
C PRO A 23 17.59 8.58 -1.76
N LEU A 24 18.89 8.25 -1.81
CA LEU A 24 19.42 7.15 -0.99
C LEU A 24 19.32 7.43 0.49
N GLY A 25 19.75 8.63 0.93
CA GLY A 25 19.73 8.99 2.35
C GLY A 25 18.30 9.03 2.89
N THR A 26 17.39 9.66 2.16
CA THR A 26 16.00 9.85 2.59
C THR A 26 15.21 8.54 2.64
N VAL A 27 15.41 7.66 1.65
CA VAL A 27 14.74 6.35 1.58
C VAL A 27 15.26 5.40 2.66
N LEU A 28 16.56 5.34 2.93
CA LEU A 28 17.12 4.46 3.97
C LEU A 28 16.57 4.79 5.36
N VAL A 29 16.48 6.09 5.69
CA VAL A 29 15.91 6.52 6.98
C VAL A 29 14.42 6.18 7.07
N ALA A 30 13.66 6.38 6.00
CA ALA A 30 12.24 6.02 5.96
C ALA A 30 12.02 4.50 6.11
N LEU A 31 12.84 3.69 5.44
CA LEU A 31 12.77 2.22 5.51
C LEU A 31 13.08 1.68 6.91
N LEU A 32 13.97 2.32 7.68
CA LEU A 32 14.21 1.92 9.06
C LEU A 32 12.96 2.10 9.93
N GLY A 33 12.25 3.23 9.79
CA GLY A 33 11.01 3.48 10.52
C GLY A 33 9.90 2.49 10.17
N VAL A 34 9.67 2.29 8.87
CA VAL A 34 8.68 1.31 8.39
C VAL A 34 9.05 -0.11 8.82
N GLY A 35 10.33 -0.49 8.73
CA GLY A 35 10.80 -1.81 9.13
C GLY A 35 10.55 -2.11 10.60
N VAL A 36 10.70 -1.13 11.50
CA VAL A 36 10.37 -1.31 12.93
C VAL A 36 8.86 -1.45 13.14
N ALA A 37 8.06 -0.61 12.48
CA ALA A 37 6.60 -0.67 12.58
C ALA A 37 6.02 -1.98 12.00
N GLU A 38 6.65 -2.53 10.97
CA GLU A 38 6.26 -3.79 10.35
C GLU A 38 6.69 -4.98 11.21
N ARG A 39 7.96 -5.04 11.65
CA ARG A 39 8.48 -6.14 12.47
C ARG A 39 7.85 -6.23 13.85
N SER A 40 7.34 -5.12 14.39
CA SER A 40 6.57 -5.11 15.64
C SER A 40 5.14 -5.61 15.47
N GLY A 41 4.66 -5.82 14.24
CA GLY A 41 3.28 -6.23 13.95
C GLY A 41 2.25 -5.10 14.05
N LEU A 42 2.68 -3.86 14.33
CA LEU A 42 1.80 -2.71 14.51
C LEU A 42 0.92 -2.47 13.28
N LEU A 43 1.54 -2.43 12.10
CA LEU A 43 0.83 -2.15 10.84
C LEU A 43 -0.21 -3.23 10.53
N THR A 44 0.17 -4.49 10.71
CA THR A 44 -0.72 -5.65 10.57
C THR A 44 -1.91 -5.58 11.54
N ALA A 45 -1.65 -5.26 12.81
CA ALA A 45 -2.70 -5.15 13.83
C ALA A 45 -3.68 -4.02 13.53
N VAL A 46 -3.19 -2.83 13.13
CA VAL A 46 -4.04 -1.68 12.78
C VAL A 46 -4.94 -1.99 11.59
N ILE A 47 -4.39 -2.57 10.52
CA ILE A 47 -5.14 -2.92 9.32
C ILE A 47 -6.21 -3.99 9.62
N ARG A 48 -5.83 -5.04 10.35
CA ARG A 48 -6.78 -6.09 10.78
C ARG A 48 -7.88 -5.51 11.65
N GLY A 49 -7.52 -4.65 12.60
CA GLY A 49 -8.47 -3.97 13.47
C GLY A 49 -9.47 -3.13 12.70
N LEU A 50 -9.00 -2.38 11.70
CA LEU A 50 -9.83 -1.52 10.86
C LEU A 50 -10.85 -2.33 10.06
N ILE A 51 -10.46 -3.47 9.48
CA ILE A 51 -11.36 -4.35 8.72
C ILE A 51 -12.33 -5.09 9.65
N LEU A 52 -11.85 -5.63 10.77
CA LEU A 52 -12.69 -6.39 11.71
C LEU A 52 -13.70 -5.52 12.48
N ALA A 53 -13.40 -4.22 12.66
CA ALA A 53 -14.32 -3.26 13.28
C ALA A 53 -15.34 -2.65 12.29
N ALA A 54 -15.24 -2.97 11.00
CA ALA A 54 -16.09 -2.40 9.97
C ALA A 54 -17.56 -2.86 10.12
N PRO A 55 -18.54 -1.94 10.06
CA PRO A 55 -19.94 -2.35 10.04
C PRO A 55 -20.26 -3.05 8.70
N PRO A 56 -21.13 -4.09 8.68
CA PRO A 56 -21.38 -4.93 7.49
C PRO A 56 -21.66 -4.18 6.19
N GLN A 57 -22.36 -3.04 6.27
CA GLN A 57 -22.72 -2.20 5.14
C GLN A 57 -21.53 -1.45 4.52
N LEU A 58 -20.51 -1.12 5.32
CA LEU A 58 -19.33 -0.38 4.87
C LEU A 58 -18.11 -1.27 4.63
N VAL A 59 -18.20 -2.58 4.88
CA VAL A 59 -17.08 -3.52 4.76
C VAL A 59 -16.32 -3.39 3.44
N THR A 60 -17.03 -3.26 2.31
CA THR A 60 -16.38 -3.09 1.01
C THR A 60 -15.56 -1.82 0.93
N LEU A 61 -16.11 -0.72 1.45
CA LEU A 61 -15.42 0.57 1.48
C LEU A 61 -14.21 0.52 2.42
N VAL A 62 -14.38 -0.07 3.59
CA VAL A 62 -13.31 -0.23 4.59
C VAL A 62 -12.20 -1.15 4.08
N VAL A 63 -12.51 -2.23 3.36
CA VAL A 63 -11.51 -3.13 2.75
C VAL A 63 -10.70 -2.41 1.68
N VAL A 64 -11.36 -1.67 0.77
CA VAL A 64 -10.64 -0.91 -0.26
C VAL A 64 -9.78 0.16 0.40
N PHE A 65 -10.33 0.90 1.37
CA PHE A 65 -9.60 1.94 2.10
C PHE A 65 -8.39 1.37 2.85
N ALA A 66 -8.56 0.26 3.56
CA ALA A 66 -7.49 -0.46 4.22
C ALA A 66 -6.41 -0.88 3.22
N GLY A 67 -6.83 -1.35 2.03
CA GLY A 67 -5.94 -1.67 0.93
C GLY A 67 -5.10 -0.48 0.48
N VAL A 68 -5.72 0.69 0.24
CA VAL A 68 -5.01 1.90 -0.17
C VAL A 68 -4.00 2.34 0.90
N VAL A 69 -4.43 2.39 2.17
CA VAL A 69 -3.56 2.80 3.29
C VAL A 69 -2.44 1.78 3.57
N SER A 70 -2.61 0.53 3.15
CA SER A 70 -1.61 -0.52 3.38
C SER A 70 -0.30 -0.35 2.61
N ASN A 71 -0.24 0.55 1.62
CA ASN A 71 1.01 0.87 0.95
C ASN A 71 2.10 1.32 1.93
N THR A 72 1.74 2.05 2.99
CA THR A 72 2.70 2.44 4.05
C THR A 72 3.27 1.24 4.80
N ALA A 73 2.54 0.11 4.81
CA ALA A 73 2.92 -1.15 5.45
C ALA A 73 3.67 -2.13 4.53
N SER A 74 4.14 -1.66 3.37
CA SER A 74 4.90 -2.47 2.41
C SER A 74 4.10 -3.66 1.87
N GLU A 75 4.80 -4.66 1.32
CA GLU A 75 4.28 -5.87 0.68
C GLU A 75 3.35 -6.72 1.58
N MET A 76 3.40 -6.52 2.90
CA MET A 76 2.55 -7.21 3.88
C MET A 76 1.06 -6.94 3.70
N GLY A 77 0.69 -5.80 3.08
CA GLY A 77 -0.70 -5.50 2.73
C GLY A 77 -1.34 -6.60 1.87
N TYR A 78 -0.60 -7.17 0.92
CA TYR A 78 -1.10 -8.25 0.06
C TYR A 78 -1.34 -9.56 0.83
N VAL A 79 -0.41 -9.91 1.72
CA VAL A 79 -0.42 -11.18 2.45
C VAL A 79 -1.57 -11.23 3.47
N VAL A 80 -1.90 -10.11 4.10
CA VAL A 80 -2.89 -10.08 5.18
C VAL A 80 -4.27 -9.62 4.69
N ILE A 81 -4.36 -8.58 3.87
CA ILE A 81 -5.63 -7.93 3.54
C ILE A 81 -6.46 -8.79 2.61
N ILE A 82 -5.83 -9.45 1.63
CA ILE A 82 -6.54 -10.23 0.63
C ILE A 82 -7.24 -11.44 1.28
N PRO A 83 -6.56 -12.30 2.06
CA PRO A 83 -7.24 -13.39 2.77
C PRO A 83 -8.28 -12.92 3.78
N LEU A 84 -7.98 -11.85 4.52
CA LEU A 84 -8.91 -11.29 5.49
C LEU A 84 -10.19 -10.77 4.82
N ALA A 85 -10.07 -10.06 3.70
CA ALA A 85 -11.22 -9.55 2.95
C ALA A 85 -12.09 -10.69 2.41
N MET A 86 -11.47 -11.76 1.89
CA MET A 86 -12.22 -12.96 1.48
C MET A 86 -13.01 -13.56 2.65
N ALA A 87 -12.34 -13.76 3.79
CA ALA A 87 -12.95 -14.36 4.97
C ALA A 87 -14.08 -13.50 5.55
N VAL A 88 -13.92 -12.18 5.59
CA VAL A 88 -14.97 -11.25 6.06
C VAL A 88 -16.16 -11.24 5.11
N PHE A 89 -15.95 -11.25 3.79
CA PHE A 89 -17.06 -11.33 2.84
C PHE A 89 -17.79 -12.68 2.97
N TYR A 90 -17.05 -13.78 3.12
CA TYR A 90 -17.62 -15.11 3.37
C TYR A 90 -18.49 -15.13 4.65
N ALA A 91 -17.97 -14.62 5.76
CA ALA A 91 -18.67 -14.56 7.04
C ALA A 91 -19.95 -13.72 7.01
N LEU A 92 -20.04 -12.76 6.07
CA LEU A 92 -21.22 -11.92 5.86
C LEU A 92 -22.21 -12.49 4.83
N GLY A 93 -21.96 -13.71 4.34
CA GLY A 93 -22.78 -14.36 3.30
C GLY A 93 -22.62 -13.71 1.92
N ARG A 94 -21.57 -12.93 1.70
CA ARG A 94 -21.24 -12.25 0.44
C ARG A 94 -20.22 -13.07 -0.34
N HIS A 95 -20.08 -12.79 -1.64
CA HIS A 95 -19.17 -13.55 -2.50
C HIS A 95 -17.69 -13.31 -2.11
N PRO A 96 -16.92 -14.33 -1.69
CA PRO A 96 -15.52 -14.14 -1.22
C PRO A 96 -14.60 -13.55 -2.28
N LEU A 97 -14.77 -13.95 -3.56
CA LEU A 97 -14.04 -13.36 -4.68
C LEU A 97 -14.29 -11.85 -4.86
N ALA A 98 -15.45 -11.33 -4.45
CA ALA A 98 -15.69 -9.89 -4.46
C ALA A 98 -14.83 -9.19 -3.40
N GLY A 99 -14.66 -9.82 -2.23
CA GLY A 99 -13.74 -9.36 -1.18
C GLY A 99 -12.28 -9.40 -1.63
N MET A 100 -11.86 -10.49 -2.29
CA MET A 100 -10.53 -10.60 -2.90
C MET A 100 -10.29 -9.48 -3.91
N ALA A 101 -11.23 -9.25 -4.84
CA ALA A 101 -11.13 -8.22 -5.86
C ALA A 101 -11.09 -6.81 -5.25
N ALA A 102 -11.90 -6.55 -4.22
CA ALA A 102 -11.91 -5.28 -3.50
C ALA A 102 -10.56 -4.99 -2.83
N ALA A 103 -10.01 -5.97 -2.11
CA ALA A 103 -8.72 -5.86 -1.47
C ALA A 103 -7.61 -5.64 -2.50
N PHE A 104 -7.56 -6.47 -3.55
CA PHE A 104 -6.55 -6.36 -4.60
C PHE A 104 -6.62 -5.00 -5.32
N ALA A 105 -7.81 -4.53 -5.66
CA ALA A 105 -8.00 -3.21 -6.26
C ALA A 105 -7.53 -2.08 -5.34
N GLY A 106 -7.78 -2.19 -4.03
CA GLY A 106 -7.31 -1.23 -3.03
C GLY A 106 -5.78 -1.20 -2.90
N VAL A 107 -5.15 -2.37 -2.75
CA VAL A 107 -3.69 -2.46 -2.53
C VAL A 107 -2.91 -2.12 -3.81
N SER A 108 -3.29 -2.68 -4.96
CA SER A 108 -2.58 -2.45 -6.22
C SER A 108 -2.96 -1.12 -6.88
N GLY A 109 -4.27 -0.81 -6.95
CA GLY A 109 -4.75 0.43 -7.56
C GLY A 109 -4.50 1.68 -6.71
N GLY A 110 -4.40 1.50 -5.38
CA GLY A 110 -4.10 2.55 -4.42
C GLY A 110 -2.62 2.75 -4.12
N TYR A 111 -1.70 2.04 -4.78
CA TYR A 111 -0.30 1.99 -4.38
C TYR A 111 0.35 3.36 -4.18
N SER A 112 0.03 4.36 -5.00
CA SER A 112 0.63 5.68 -4.81
C SER A 112 -0.16 6.56 -3.84
N ALA A 113 -1.47 6.38 -3.72
CA ALA A 113 -2.31 7.22 -2.86
C ALA A 113 -2.12 6.86 -1.38
N ASN A 114 -1.86 7.85 -0.53
CA ASN A 114 -1.70 7.64 0.91
C ASN A 114 -2.24 8.83 1.72
N ILE A 115 -2.55 8.57 2.99
CA ILE A 115 -2.86 9.60 4.01
C ILE A 115 -1.61 9.94 4.83
N LEU A 116 -0.67 8.99 4.91
CA LEU A 116 0.59 9.11 5.61
C LEU A 116 1.72 9.05 4.60
N ILE A 117 2.73 9.91 4.79
CA ILE A 117 3.94 9.91 3.98
C ILE A 117 4.59 8.53 4.08
N GLY A 118 4.72 7.87 2.93
CA GLY A 118 5.34 6.56 2.79
C GLY A 118 6.77 6.66 2.28
N THR A 119 7.40 5.50 2.08
CA THR A 119 8.75 5.39 1.51
C THR A 119 8.81 5.78 0.04
N VAL A 120 7.67 5.72 -0.66
CA VAL A 120 7.53 6.10 -2.07
C VAL A 120 7.66 7.62 -2.26
N ASP A 121 7.18 8.42 -1.31
CA ASP A 121 7.18 9.89 -1.41
C ASP A 121 8.60 10.49 -1.47
N PRO A 122 9.54 10.20 -0.54
CA PRO A 122 10.90 10.70 -0.64
C PRO A 122 11.66 10.11 -1.83
N LEU A 123 11.37 8.88 -2.23
CA LEU A 123 11.97 8.26 -3.42
C LEU A 123 11.61 9.04 -4.69
N LEU A 124 10.31 9.26 -4.92
CA LEU A 124 9.83 9.99 -6.09
C LEU A 124 10.24 11.47 -6.05
N ALA A 125 10.18 12.10 -4.88
CA ALA A 125 10.64 13.47 -4.68
C ALA A 125 12.12 13.62 -5.05
N GLY A 126 12.99 12.74 -4.54
CA GLY A 126 14.41 12.82 -4.83
C GLY A 126 14.76 12.52 -6.29
N ILE A 127 14.09 11.56 -6.96
CA ILE A 127 14.28 11.34 -8.40
C ILE A 127 13.85 12.57 -9.21
N THR A 128 12.73 13.20 -8.81
CA THR A 128 12.23 14.41 -9.46
C THR A 128 13.19 15.58 -9.24
N GLN A 129 13.78 15.69 -8.04
CA GLN A 129 14.78 16.71 -7.72
C GLN A 129 16.01 16.58 -8.61
N GLU A 130 16.58 15.37 -8.72
CA GLU A 130 17.75 15.11 -9.57
C GLU A 130 17.47 15.41 -11.04
N ALA A 131 16.27 15.09 -11.52
CA ALA A 131 15.83 15.45 -12.87
C ALA A 131 15.68 16.97 -13.04
N ALA A 132 15.16 17.69 -12.05
CA ALA A 132 15.01 19.15 -12.09
C ALA A 132 16.36 19.87 -12.05
N GLN A 133 17.33 19.32 -11.32
CA GLN A 133 18.69 19.85 -11.20
C GLN A 133 19.51 19.76 -12.49
N LEU A 134 19.03 19.03 -13.51
CA LEU A 134 19.58 19.10 -14.86
C LEU A 134 19.35 20.46 -15.53
N ILE A 135 18.34 21.21 -15.10
CA ILE A 135 17.96 22.53 -15.64
C ILE A 135 18.24 23.63 -14.61
N ASP A 136 17.78 23.46 -13.37
CA ASP A 136 17.99 24.39 -12.26
C ASP A 136 18.70 23.69 -11.09
N PRO A 137 20.03 23.88 -10.93
CA PRO A 137 20.82 23.21 -9.91
C PRO A 137 20.38 23.51 -8.47
N THR A 138 19.59 24.56 -8.23
CA THR A 138 19.13 24.96 -6.90
C THR A 138 17.73 24.45 -6.55
N TYR A 139 17.10 23.71 -7.47
CA TYR A 139 15.75 23.20 -7.26
C TYR A 139 15.74 22.07 -6.21
N GLU A 140 14.87 22.21 -5.22
CA GLU A 140 14.65 21.22 -4.16
C GLU A 140 13.19 20.73 -4.19
N VAL A 141 13.00 19.42 -4.10
CA VAL A 141 11.66 18.80 -4.06
C VAL A 141 11.43 18.23 -2.68
N SER A 142 10.50 18.83 -1.94
CA SER A 142 10.13 18.33 -0.62
C SER A 142 9.38 16.99 -0.74
N PRO A 143 9.63 16.01 0.16
CA PRO A 143 8.86 14.77 0.24
C PRO A 143 7.35 14.97 0.45
N ILE A 144 6.92 16.12 0.98
CA ILE A 144 5.50 16.46 1.16
C ILE A 144 4.87 17.17 -0.03
N ALA A 145 5.62 17.40 -1.12
CA ALA A 145 5.14 18.18 -2.27
C ALA A 145 3.82 17.63 -2.84
N ASN A 146 3.64 16.30 -2.85
CA ASN A 146 2.43 15.64 -3.34
C ASN A 146 1.40 15.32 -2.26
N TYR A 147 1.66 15.63 -0.99
CA TYR A 147 0.86 15.14 0.14
C TYR A 147 -0.64 15.44 0.02
N TYR A 148 -1.00 16.70 -0.27
CA TYR A 148 -2.41 17.10 -0.40
C TYR A 148 -3.11 16.38 -1.54
N PHE A 149 -2.42 16.16 -2.65
CA PHE A 149 -2.96 15.45 -3.81
C PHE A 149 -3.17 13.96 -3.49
N MET A 150 -2.22 13.33 -2.81
CA MET A 150 -2.29 11.92 -2.42
C MET A 150 -3.37 11.67 -1.37
N ALA A 151 -3.50 12.56 -0.39
CA ALA A 151 -4.54 12.48 0.62
C ALA A 151 -5.94 12.58 -0.02
N ALA A 152 -6.16 13.54 -0.92
CA ALA A 152 -7.42 13.65 -1.65
C ALA A 152 -7.67 12.42 -2.57
N SER A 153 -6.64 11.95 -3.26
CA SER A 153 -6.71 10.79 -4.15
C SER A 153 -7.05 9.50 -3.41
N THR A 154 -6.64 9.36 -2.14
CA THR A 154 -6.97 8.20 -1.30
C THR A 154 -8.49 8.02 -1.18
N PHE A 155 -9.22 9.11 -0.91
CA PHE A 155 -10.68 9.06 -0.81
C PHE A 155 -11.34 8.81 -2.17
N LEU A 156 -10.78 9.39 -3.24
CA LEU A 156 -11.27 9.18 -4.60
C LEU A 156 -11.13 7.71 -5.03
N VAL A 157 -9.94 7.14 -4.90
CA VAL A 157 -9.65 5.73 -5.24
C VAL A 157 -10.50 4.80 -4.38
N THR A 158 -10.65 5.10 -3.09
CA THR A 158 -11.52 4.33 -2.20
C THR A 158 -12.98 4.35 -2.67
N ALA A 159 -13.51 5.52 -3.01
CA ALA A 159 -14.88 5.66 -3.49
C ALA A 159 -15.10 4.94 -4.82
N VAL A 160 -14.16 5.04 -5.76
CA VAL A 160 -14.21 4.34 -7.05
C VAL A 160 -14.10 2.83 -6.85
N GLY A 161 -13.15 2.34 -6.05
CA GLY A 161 -12.98 0.92 -5.77
C GLY A 161 -14.20 0.32 -5.07
N TRP A 162 -14.81 1.05 -4.12
CA TRP A 162 -16.09 0.67 -3.53
C TRP A 162 -17.20 0.59 -4.58
N PHE A 163 -17.33 1.61 -5.43
CA PHE A 163 -18.38 1.67 -6.44
C PHE A 163 -18.27 0.51 -7.43
N ILE A 164 -17.08 0.29 -7.99
CA ILE A 164 -16.82 -0.80 -8.94
C ILE A 164 -17.11 -2.16 -8.28
N THR A 165 -16.63 -2.37 -7.05
CA THR A 165 -16.84 -3.65 -6.37
C THR A 165 -18.32 -3.88 -6.06
N ALA A 166 -18.97 -2.94 -5.39
CA ALA A 166 -20.34 -3.12 -4.88
C ALA A 166 -21.42 -3.03 -5.98
N LYS A 167 -21.17 -2.27 -7.06
CA LYS A 167 -22.17 -2.06 -8.12
C LYS A 167 -21.93 -2.87 -9.38
N ILE A 168 -20.70 -3.34 -9.63
CA ILE A 168 -20.37 -4.05 -10.88
C ILE A 168 -19.89 -5.46 -10.59
N VAL A 169 -18.86 -5.64 -9.75
CA VAL A 169 -18.22 -6.95 -9.53
C VAL A 169 -19.15 -7.88 -8.75
N GLU A 170 -19.64 -7.44 -7.58
CA GLU A 170 -20.46 -8.28 -6.71
C GLU A 170 -21.80 -8.69 -7.35
N PRO A 171 -22.57 -7.79 -8.02
CA PRO A 171 -23.78 -8.21 -8.71
C PRO A 171 -23.54 -9.18 -9.87
N ARG A 172 -22.38 -9.10 -10.55
CA ARG A 172 -22.02 -10.01 -11.65
C ARG A 172 -21.61 -11.40 -11.17
N LEU A 173 -21.08 -11.51 -9.95
CA LEU A 173 -20.70 -12.79 -9.35
C LEU A 173 -21.91 -13.59 -8.86
N GLY A 174 -23.06 -12.95 -8.64
CA GLY A 174 -24.30 -13.62 -8.22
C GLY A 174 -24.27 -14.10 -6.76
N THR A 175 -25.26 -14.90 -6.38
CA THR A 175 -25.35 -15.46 -5.03
C THR A 175 -24.27 -16.50 -4.81
N TYR A 176 -23.48 -16.31 -3.76
CA TYR A 176 -22.46 -17.28 -3.37
C TYR A 176 -23.10 -18.64 -3.04
N ASN A 177 -22.65 -19.70 -3.72
CA ASN A 177 -23.07 -21.06 -3.43
C ASN A 177 -21.98 -21.74 -2.60
N ALA A 178 -22.27 -22.01 -1.32
CA ALA A 178 -21.33 -22.63 -0.39
C ALA A 178 -20.89 -24.03 -0.82
N SER A 179 -21.61 -24.70 -1.73
CA SER A 179 -21.21 -26.00 -2.30
C SER A 179 -20.05 -25.92 -3.31
N MET A 180 -19.59 -24.71 -3.66
CA MET A 180 -18.48 -24.47 -4.60
C MET A 180 -17.18 -24.08 -3.88
N GLY A 181 -17.21 -23.94 -2.55
CA GLY A 181 -16.00 -23.75 -1.75
C GLY A 181 -15.46 -25.11 -1.33
N GLU A 182 -14.17 -25.37 -1.57
CA GLU A 182 -13.49 -26.47 -0.88
C GLU A 182 -13.53 -26.19 0.64
N ASP A 183 -13.80 -27.22 1.44
CA ASP A 183 -13.79 -27.19 2.91
C ASP A 183 -12.41 -26.82 3.50
N ASP A 184 -11.39 -26.65 2.63
CA ASP A 184 -10.00 -26.28 2.93
C ASP A 184 -9.75 -24.77 2.88
N LEU A 185 -10.76 -23.93 3.11
CA LEU A 185 -10.48 -22.61 3.69
C LEU A 185 -10.01 -22.86 5.13
N GLU A 186 -8.76 -23.31 5.31
CA GLU A 186 -8.08 -23.23 6.59
C GLU A 186 -8.38 -21.85 7.16
N PRO A 187 -8.85 -21.75 8.42
CA PRO A 187 -9.13 -20.46 9.02
C PRO A 187 -7.81 -19.68 8.97
N ALA A 188 -7.69 -18.81 7.97
CA ALA A 188 -6.47 -18.07 7.74
C ALA A 188 -6.12 -17.45 9.07
N THR A 189 -4.90 -17.67 9.55
CA THR A 189 -4.33 -17.13 10.80
C THR A 189 -4.54 -15.61 10.94
N SER A 190 -4.95 -14.92 9.85
CA SER A 190 -5.45 -13.55 9.80
C SER A 190 -6.80 -13.28 10.50
N MET A 191 -7.63 -14.29 10.78
CA MET A 191 -8.96 -14.14 11.42
C MET A 191 -8.91 -13.98 12.94
N ASP A 192 -7.75 -14.13 13.58
CA ASP A 192 -7.66 -13.93 15.02
C ASP A 192 -8.13 -12.51 15.38
N LYS A 193 -8.99 -12.41 16.39
CA LYS A 193 -9.37 -11.10 16.92
C LYS A 193 -8.12 -10.48 17.54
N LEU A 194 -8.00 -9.15 17.42
CA LEU A 194 -6.95 -8.39 18.10
C LEU A 194 -6.85 -8.81 19.57
N THR A 195 -5.65 -9.22 19.97
CA THR A 195 -5.34 -9.62 21.34
C THR A 195 -5.46 -8.41 22.28
N PRO A 196 -5.69 -8.63 23.59
CA PRO A 196 -5.72 -7.53 24.57
C PRO A 196 -4.41 -6.74 24.64
N LEU A 197 -3.28 -7.33 24.21
CA LEU A 197 -1.98 -6.68 24.14
C LEU A 197 -1.89 -5.76 22.93
N GLU A 198 -2.40 -6.17 21.75
CA GLU A 198 -2.42 -5.34 20.55
C GLU A 198 -3.40 -4.15 20.65
N LYS A 199 -4.34 -4.19 21.59
CA LYS A 199 -5.31 -3.10 21.84
C LYS A 199 -4.83 -2.05 22.84
N LYS A 200 -3.78 -2.33 23.62
CA LYS A 200 -3.21 -1.44 24.63
C LYS A 200 -2.16 -0.54 24.01
#